data_AF-Q7N4R6-F1
#
_entry.id   AF-Q7N4R6-F1
#
_cell.length_a   1.000
_cell.length_b   1.000
_cell.length_c   1.000
_cell.angle_alpha   90.00
_cell.angle_beta   90.00
_cell.angle_gamma   90.00
#
_symmetry.space_group_name_H-M   'P 1'
#
loop_
_entity.id
_entity.type
_entity.pdbx_description
1 polymer ?
#
loop_
_entity_poly.entity_id
_entity_poly.type
_entity_poly.pdbx_seq_one_letter_code
_entity_poly.pdbx_strand_id
1 'polypeptide(L)'
;MFKKLLTVGALATVLIGGIGTASAASCPGQDVSVAGADSSGLKYSRIVVNPYDNFANVFTRYESDVGKTIKWYFKGRYGACDYNGSTAYAAYYEGREV
;
A
#
# COMPACT_ATOMS: atom_id res chain seq x y z
N MET A 1 -43.62 -25.96 -36.76
CA MET A 1 -42.94 -27.00 -35.96
C MET A 1 -41.50 -27.09 -36.43
N PHE A 2 -40.61 -26.29 -35.83
CA PHE A 2 -39.21 -26.21 -36.23
C PHE A 2 -38.37 -27.19 -35.42
N LYS A 3 -37.70 -28.08 -36.14
CA LYS A 3 -36.88 -29.16 -35.63
C LYS A 3 -35.60 -28.62 -34.98
N LYS A 4 -35.22 -29.33 -33.93
CA LYS A 4 -33.98 -29.28 -33.16
C LYS A 4 -32.74 -29.06 -34.03
N LEU A 5 -31.91 -28.10 -33.66
CA LEU A 5 -30.46 -28.19 -33.83
C LEU A 5 -29.80 -27.92 -32.47
N LEU A 6 -29.45 -29.01 -31.80
CA LEU A 6 -28.44 -29.04 -30.76
C LEU A 6 -27.09 -28.88 -31.46
N THR A 7 -26.62 -27.64 -31.62
CA THR A 7 -25.23 -27.38 -32.00
C THR A 7 -24.46 -27.14 -30.71
N VAL A 8 -23.92 -28.23 -30.16
CA VAL A 8 -22.89 -28.23 -29.13
C VAL A 8 -21.64 -27.62 -29.76
N GLY A 9 -21.53 -26.30 -29.71
CA GLY A 9 -20.28 -25.60 -29.89
C GLY A 9 -19.54 -25.70 -28.57
N ALA A 10 -18.54 -26.58 -28.50
CA ALA A 10 -17.59 -26.63 -27.40
C ALA A 10 -17.08 -25.20 -27.13
N LEU A 11 -17.53 -24.58 -26.04
CA LEU A 11 -16.81 -23.45 -25.49
C LEU A 11 -15.46 -24.03 -25.10
N ALA A 12 -14.45 -23.75 -25.92
CA ALA A 12 -13.08 -23.79 -25.47
C ALA A 12 -13.03 -22.93 -24.21
N THR A 13 -12.99 -23.59 -23.06
CA THR A 13 -12.42 -23.00 -21.86
C THR A 13 -10.99 -22.70 -22.22
N VAL A 14 -10.75 -21.51 -22.79
CA VAL A 14 -9.47 -20.86 -22.68
C VAL A 14 -9.30 -20.72 -21.19
N LEU A 15 -8.63 -21.71 -20.62
CA LEU A 15 -7.90 -21.62 -19.38
C LEU A 15 -6.98 -20.44 -19.60
N ILE A 16 -7.48 -19.24 -19.28
CA ILE A 16 -6.69 -18.02 -19.26
C ILE A 16 -5.51 -18.38 -18.37
N GLY A 17 -4.37 -18.44 -19.04
CA GLY A 17 -3.22 -19.18 -18.57
C GLY A 17 -2.74 -18.66 -17.22
N GLY A 18 -1.96 -19.51 -16.58
CA GLY A 18 -1.00 -19.06 -15.59
C GLY A 18 -1.63 -18.64 -14.27
N ILE A 19 -1.62 -19.57 -13.33
CA ILE A 19 -1.02 -19.31 -12.03
C ILE A 19 -0.03 -18.12 -12.04
N GLY A 20 -0.29 -17.11 -11.21
CA GLY A 20 0.73 -16.17 -10.75
C GLY A 20 0.38 -14.71 -10.96
N THR A 21 0.47 -13.95 -9.87
CA THR A 21 0.45 -12.48 -9.80
C THR A 21 -0.93 -11.84 -9.96
N ALA A 22 -1.68 -11.77 -8.85
CA ALA A 22 -2.37 -10.51 -8.57
C ALA A 22 -1.27 -9.44 -8.55
N SER A 23 -1.20 -8.61 -9.57
CA SER A 23 -0.28 -7.48 -9.62
C SER A 23 -0.60 -6.60 -8.42
N ALA A 24 0.25 -6.66 -7.40
CA ALA A 24 0.16 -5.75 -6.27
C ALA A 24 0.26 -4.33 -6.83
N ALA A 25 -0.66 -3.45 -6.44
CA ALA A 25 -0.56 -2.05 -6.82
C ALA A 25 0.79 -1.50 -6.35
N SER A 26 1.37 -0.56 -7.12
CA SER A 26 2.64 0.07 -6.74
C SER A 26 2.55 0.68 -5.35
N CYS A 27 3.62 0.56 -4.56
CA CYS A 27 3.65 1.10 -3.21
C CYS A 27 3.40 2.61 -3.22
N PRO A 28 2.66 3.14 -2.23
CA PRO A 28 2.43 4.57 -2.12
C PRO A 28 3.73 5.36 -1.92
N GLY A 29 3.70 6.64 -2.27
CA GLY A 29 4.81 7.57 -1.98
C GLY A 29 5.13 7.63 -0.49
N GLN A 30 6.42 7.73 -0.16
CA GLN A 30 6.94 7.71 1.20
C GLN A 30 7.21 9.12 1.78
N ASP A 31 6.79 10.15 1.05
CA ASP A 31 6.94 11.55 1.38
C ASP A 31 6.24 11.90 2.69
N VAL A 32 6.83 12.82 3.44
CA VAL A 32 6.22 13.39 4.64
C VAL A 32 5.30 14.54 4.25
N SER A 33 4.04 14.47 4.67
CA SER A 33 3.04 15.51 4.40
C SER A 33 2.47 16.09 5.70
N VAL A 34 2.07 17.35 5.67
CA VAL A 34 1.31 17.96 6.77
C VAL A 34 -0.14 17.46 6.69
N ALA A 35 -0.58 16.73 7.70
CA ALA A 35 -1.92 16.14 7.80
C ALA A 35 -2.93 17.07 8.50
N GLY A 36 -2.44 18.13 9.15
CA GLY A 36 -3.28 19.13 9.81
C GLY A 36 -2.53 19.88 10.90
N ALA A 37 -3.25 20.66 11.68
CA ALA A 37 -2.74 21.38 12.83
C ALA A 37 -3.78 21.36 13.96
N ASP A 38 -3.31 21.40 15.21
CA ASP A 38 -4.15 21.68 16.37
C ASP A 38 -3.40 22.53 17.40
N SER A 39 -4.01 22.72 18.57
CA SER A 39 -3.42 23.50 19.68
C SER A 39 -2.07 22.97 20.15
N SER A 40 -1.68 21.74 19.80
CA SER A 40 -0.38 21.14 20.10
C SER A 40 0.60 21.18 18.92
N GLY A 41 0.27 21.90 17.84
CA GLY A 41 1.13 22.12 16.68
C GLY A 41 0.74 21.32 15.43
N LEU A 42 1.68 21.23 14.48
CA LEU A 42 1.47 20.54 13.21
C LEU A 42 1.42 19.01 13.42
N LYS A 43 0.51 18.38 12.68
CA LYS A 43 0.43 16.93 12.50
C LYS A 43 1.03 16.58 11.17
N TYR A 44 1.80 15.51 11.16
CA TYR A 44 2.42 14.96 9.97
C TYR A 44 1.89 13.56 9.72
N SER A 45 1.87 13.18 8.45
CA SER A 45 1.58 11.82 8.02
C SER A 45 2.64 11.34 7.06
N ARG A 46 2.92 10.04 7.09
CA ARG A 46 3.78 9.40 6.10
C ARG A 46 3.37 7.96 5.85
N ILE A 47 3.85 7.44 4.73
CA ILE A 47 3.89 6.01 4.46
C ILE A 47 5.31 5.50 4.75
N VAL A 48 5.39 4.31 5.33
CA VAL A 48 6.63 3.57 5.48
C VAL A 48 6.50 2.29 4.68
N VAL A 49 7.44 2.05 3.76
CA VAL A 49 7.54 0.80 3.02
C VAL A 49 8.64 -0.06 3.63
N ASN A 50 8.34 -1.34 3.87
CA ASN A 50 9.29 -2.32 4.37
C ASN A 50 9.16 -3.62 3.55
N PRO A 51 10.25 -4.21 3.04
CA PRO A 51 10.20 -5.54 2.41
C PRO A 51 9.65 -6.64 3.32
N TYR A 52 9.69 -6.44 4.64
CA TYR A 52 9.12 -7.34 5.63
C TYR A 52 7.87 -6.72 6.25
N ASP A 53 6.80 -7.50 6.50
CA ASP A 53 5.59 -7.03 7.21
C ASP A 53 5.85 -6.88 8.73
N ASN A 54 6.87 -6.09 9.06
CA ASN A 54 7.30 -5.80 10.41
C ASN A 54 7.46 -4.29 10.59
N PHE A 55 6.56 -3.70 11.36
CA PHE A 55 6.45 -2.25 11.53
C PHE A 55 6.56 -1.91 13.02
N ALA A 56 7.44 -0.98 13.35
CA ALA A 56 7.55 -0.49 14.72
C ALA A 56 6.30 0.29 15.12
N ASN A 57 5.76 0.04 16.31
CA ASN A 57 4.58 0.77 16.77
C ASN A 57 4.86 2.28 16.93
N VAL A 58 6.08 2.63 17.35
CA VAL A 58 6.54 4.01 17.54
C VAL A 58 8.01 4.09 17.15
N PHE A 59 8.41 5.18 16.49
CA PHE A 59 9.81 5.51 16.26
C PHE A 59 10.00 7.03 16.13
N THR A 60 11.24 7.50 16.24
CA THR A 60 11.59 8.91 16.06
C THR A 60 12.63 9.02 14.96
N ARG A 61 12.45 9.98 14.04
CA ARG A 61 13.36 10.18 12.91
C ARG A 61 13.40 11.67 12.52
N TYR A 62 14.58 12.13 12.10
CA TYR A 62 14.72 13.42 11.42
C TYR A 62 14.25 13.30 9.96
N GLU A 63 13.28 14.11 9.58
CA GLU A 63 12.67 14.14 8.26
C GLU A 63 13.16 15.37 7.50
N SER A 64 14.04 15.15 6.53
CA SER A 64 14.62 16.23 5.72
C SER A 64 13.58 16.99 4.90
N ASP A 65 12.48 16.34 4.50
CA ASP A 65 11.40 16.94 3.72
C ASP A 65 10.73 18.12 4.43
N VAL A 66 10.71 18.07 5.77
CA VAL A 66 10.09 19.10 6.63
C VAL A 66 11.08 19.75 7.60
N GLY A 67 12.35 19.35 7.55
CA GLY A 67 13.43 19.89 8.38
C GLY A 67 13.25 19.69 9.89
N LYS A 68 12.58 18.61 10.32
CA LYS A 68 12.16 18.41 11.72
C LYS A 68 12.36 16.98 12.18
N THR A 69 12.59 16.81 13.48
CA THR A 69 12.55 15.49 14.13
C THR A 69 11.10 15.16 14.47
N ILE A 70 10.58 14.08 13.90
CA ILE A 70 9.20 13.65 14.11
C ILE A 70 9.20 12.32 14.86
N LYS A 71 8.36 12.25 15.89
CA LYS A 71 7.96 10.99 16.53
C LYS A 71 6.71 10.46 15.86
N TRP A 72 6.86 9.30 15.25
CA TRP A 72 5.87 8.60 14.44
C TRP A 72 5.16 7.53 15.25
N TYR A 73 3.86 7.41 15.03
CA TYR A 73 2.97 6.43 15.66
C TYR A 73 2.25 5.65 14.57
N PHE A 74 2.33 4.33 14.65
CA PHE A 74 1.68 3.43 13.72
C PHE A 74 0.17 3.60 13.78
N LYS A 75 -0.48 3.65 12.61
CA LYS A 75 -1.94 3.84 12.48
C LYS A 75 -2.63 2.72 11.74
N GLY A 76 -1.96 2.10 10.77
CA GLY A 76 -2.54 0.98 10.04
C GLY A 76 -1.63 0.41 8.97
N ARG A 77 -1.92 -0.82 8.55
CA ARG A 77 -1.29 -1.45 7.38
C ARG A 77 -2.11 -1.14 6.14
N TYR A 78 -1.44 -0.83 5.03
CA TYR A 78 -2.05 -0.87 3.70
C TYR A 78 -2.03 -2.28 3.12
N GLY A 79 -1.05 -3.10 3.51
CA GLY A 79 -0.85 -4.46 3.01
C GLY A 79 0.32 -4.55 2.03
N ALA A 80 0.35 -5.63 1.25
CA ALA A 80 1.40 -5.89 0.27
C ALA A 80 1.27 -4.95 -0.96
N CYS A 81 2.40 -4.47 -1.46
CA CYS A 81 2.50 -3.59 -2.62
C CYS A 81 3.73 -3.93 -3.47
N ASP A 82 3.74 -3.51 -4.74
CA ASP A 82 4.91 -3.62 -5.61
C ASP A 82 5.88 -2.46 -5.35
N TYR A 83 7.10 -2.78 -4.95
CA TYR A 83 8.20 -1.84 -4.78
C TYR A 83 9.29 -2.17 -5.79
N ASN A 84 9.22 -1.53 -6.96
CA ASN A 84 10.17 -1.71 -8.06
C ASN A 84 10.30 -3.18 -8.50
N GLY A 85 9.19 -3.89 -8.67
CA GLY A 85 9.17 -5.30 -9.11
C GLY A 85 9.40 -6.32 -7.99
N SER A 86 9.48 -5.87 -6.73
CA SER A 86 9.56 -6.75 -5.55
C SER A 86 8.37 -6.52 -4.63
N THR A 87 7.85 -7.59 -4.02
CA THR A 87 6.81 -7.44 -3.00
C THR A 87 7.38 -6.78 -1.76
N ALA A 88 6.73 -5.71 -1.32
CA ALA A 88 6.96 -5.04 -0.05
C ALA A 88 5.63 -4.85 0.68
N TYR A 89 5.68 -4.27 1.87
CA TYR A 89 4.52 -3.94 2.68
C TYR A 89 4.54 -2.45 2.99
N ALA A 90 3.37 -1.82 3.04
CA ALA A 90 3.23 -0.41 3.38
C ALA A 90 2.39 -0.21 4.64
N ALA A 91 2.77 0.79 5.44
CA ALA A 91 2.05 1.18 6.65
C ALA A 91 1.91 2.71 6.76
N TYR A 92 0.76 3.13 7.29
CA TYR A 92 0.43 4.52 7.59
C TYR A 92 0.93 4.91 8.98
N TYR A 93 1.60 6.05 9.06
CA TYR A 93 2.03 6.65 10.31
C TYR A 93 1.55 8.09 10.41
N GLU A 94 1.21 8.49 11.63
CA GLU A 94 1.03 9.89 11.99
C GLU A 94 2.07 10.29 13.01
N GLY A 95 2.54 11.52 12.93
CA GLY A 95 3.62 12.00 13.78
C GLY A 95 3.49 13.45 14.15
N ARG A 96 4.29 13.82 15.15
CA ARG A 96 4.48 15.20 15.60
C ARG A 96 5.95 15.48 15.85
N GLU A 97 6.30 16.75 15.75
CA GLU A 97 7.61 17.25 16.14
C GLU A 97 7.91 16.92 17.62
N VAL A 98 9.17 16.63 17.91
CA VAL A 98 9.70 16.40 19.26
C VAL A 98 10.83 17.35 19.61
#